data_AF-A0A0B7BZ31-F1
#
_entry.id   AF-A0A0B7BZ31-F1
#
_cell.length_a   1.000
_cell.length_b   1.000
_cell.length_c   1.000
_cell.angle_alpha   90.00
_cell.angle_beta   90.00
_cell.angle_gamma   90.00
#
_symmetry.space_group_name_H-M   'P 1'
#
loop_
_entity.id
_entity.type
_entity.pdbx_description
1 polymer ?
#
loop_
_entity_poly.entity_id
_entity_poly.type
_entity_poly.pdbx_seq_one_letter_code
_entity_poly.pdbx_strand_id
1 'polypeptide(L)'
;GNWWFLKHNDFINRKYLMQDMYQSYVEGDTNWNVSKEKDPFWESHTTPVLIGTAHIYLMSIAHLVSVDESMIIMDFKGNETGNLQ
;
A
#
# COMPACT_ATOMS: atom_id res chain seq x y z
N GLY A 1 -2.76 6.61 -13.01
CA GLY A 1 -1.57 6.52 -12.15
C GLY A 1 -1.82 5.44 -11.13
N ASN A 2 -0.86 4.55 -10.90
CA ASN A 2 -0.94 3.55 -9.84
C ASN A 2 -0.72 4.24 -8.49
N TRP A 3 -1.62 4.03 -7.55
CA TRP A 3 -1.55 4.65 -6.23
C TRP A 3 -1.01 3.64 -5.23
N TRP A 4 0.12 3.95 -4.63
CA TRP A 4 0.77 3.10 -3.64
C TRP A 4 0.59 3.73 -2.27
N PHE A 5 -0.20 3.09 -1.41
CA PHE A 5 -0.32 3.48 -0.01
C PHE A 5 0.81 2.82 0.78
N LEU A 6 1.89 3.58 0.96
CA LEU A 6 2.94 3.22 1.91
C LEU A 6 2.48 3.60 3.32
N LYS A 7 2.75 2.74 4.30
CA LYS A 7 2.59 3.13 5.71
C LYS A 7 3.51 4.32 5.97
N HIS A 8 3.11 5.20 6.89
CA HIS A 8 3.86 6.42 7.19
C HIS A 8 5.36 6.15 7.42
N ASN A 9 5.70 5.18 8.27
CA ASN A 9 7.10 4.85 8.54
C ASN A 9 7.83 4.30 7.31
N ASP A 10 7.18 3.48 6.50
CA ASP A 10 7.78 2.90 5.28
C ASP A 10 8.09 4.01 4.27
N PHE A 11 7.19 4.98 4.11
CA PHE A 11 7.39 6.15 3.27
C PHE A 11 8.56 7.02 3.77
N ILE A 12 8.59 7.32 5.07
CA ILE A 12 9.65 8.15 5.66
C ILE A 12 11.01 7.47 5.52
N ASN A 13 11.10 6.17 5.82
CA ASN A 13 12.33 5.39 5.68
C ASN A 13 12.81 5.37 4.22
N ARG A 14 11.91 5.07 3.27
CA ARG A 14 12.24 5.09 1.83
C ARG A 14 12.73 6.47 1.40
N LYS A 15 12.06 7.54 1.82
CA LYS A 15 12.46 8.92 1.49
C LYS A 15 13.89 9.21 1.92
N TYR A 16 14.28 8.86 3.15
CA TYR A 16 15.64 9.08 3.62
C TYR A 16 16.66 8.30 2.77
N LEU A 17 16.40 7.03 2.48
CA LEU A 17 17.27 6.21 1.64
C LEU A 17 17.41 6.76 0.22
N MET A 18 16.33 7.27 -0.37
CA MET A 18 16.36 7.92 -1.69
C MET A 18 17.24 9.18 -1.68
N GLN A 19 17.13 9.99 -0.63
CA GLN A 19 17.92 11.23 -0.49
C GLN A 19 19.41 10.92 -0.31
N ASP A 20 19.73 9.93 0.53
CA ASP A 20 21.11 9.48 0.75
C ASP A 20 21.73 8.94 -0.54
N MET A 21 21.01 8.06 -1.24
CA MET A 21 21.44 7.51 -2.53
C MET A 21 21.67 8.61 -3.59
N TYR A 22 20.80 9.61 -3.63
CA TYR A 22 20.98 10.76 -4.52
C TYR A 22 22.24 11.57 -4.17
N GLN A 23 22.51 11.78 -2.89
CA GLN A 23 23.71 12.48 -2.43
C GLN A 23 24.98 11.73 -2.85
N SER A 24 25.04 10.42 -2.62
CA SER A 24 26.15 9.58 -3.06
C SER A 24 26.38 9.66 -4.57
N TYR A 25 25.31 9.68 -5.37
CA TYR A 25 25.40 9.86 -6.83
C TYR A 25 26.01 11.22 -7.21
N VAL A 26 25.56 12.31 -6.58
CA VAL A 26 26.06 13.68 -6.84
C VAL A 26 27.54 13.82 -6.45
N GLU A 27 27.96 13.16 -5.38
CA GLU A 27 29.35 13.15 -4.90
C GLU A 27 30.28 12.26 -5.73
N GLY A 28 29.74 11.47 -6.66
CA GLY A 28 30.51 10.55 -7.50
C GLY A 28 30.94 9.27 -6.77
N ASP A 29 30.32 8.95 -5.63
CA ASP A 29 30.48 7.66 -4.97
C ASP A 29 29.85 6.55 -5.85
N THR A 30 30.24 5.30 -5.64
CA THR A 30 29.67 4.10 -6.28
C THR A 30 28.61 3.42 -5.41
N ASN A 31 28.50 3.80 -4.14
CA ASN A 31 27.60 3.19 -3.16
C ASN A 31 26.10 3.34 -3.51
N TRP A 32 25.74 4.25 -4.43
CA TRP A 32 24.36 4.37 -4.92
C TRP A 32 23.94 3.19 -5.81
N ASN A 33 24.88 2.48 -6.44
CA ASN A 33 24.60 1.36 -7.33
C ASN A 33 24.43 0.06 -6.51
N VAL A 34 23.27 -0.07 -5.88
CA VAL A 34 22.93 -1.20 -5.01
C VAL A 34 22.15 -2.28 -5.75
N SER A 35 22.07 -3.48 -5.15
CA SER A 35 21.21 -4.55 -5.68
C SER A 35 19.73 -4.18 -5.54
N LYS A 36 18.89 -4.86 -6.33
CA LYS A 36 17.45 -4.60 -6.43
C LYS A 36 16.73 -4.63 -5.07
N GLU A 37 17.17 -5.50 -4.16
CA GLU A 37 16.58 -5.69 -2.83
C GLU A 37 16.89 -4.51 -1.89
N LYS A 38 17.92 -3.72 -2.20
CA LYS A 38 18.34 -2.54 -1.45
C LYS A 38 17.93 -1.24 -2.12
N ASP A 39 17.37 -1.30 -3.31
CA ASP A 39 16.92 -0.15 -4.07
C ASP A 39 15.65 0.44 -3.42
N PRO A 40 15.70 1.67 -2.87
CA PRO A 40 14.56 2.27 -2.19
C PRO A 40 13.42 2.63 -3.15
N PHE A 41 13.67 2.66 -4.46
CA PHE A 41 12.70 2.89 -5.52
C PHE A 41 12.00 1.61 -5.99
N TRP A 42 12.50 0.43 -5.60
CA TRP A 42 11.95 -0.85 -6.03
C TRP A 42 11.03 -1.50 -4.98
N GLU A 43 10.03 -2.24 -5.46
CA GLU A 43 9.20 -3.17 -4.68
C GLU A 43 8.95 -4.44 -5.49
N SER A 44 8.82 -5.58 -4.80
CA SER A 44 8.40 -6.82 -5.44
C SER A 44 6.98 -6.70 -6.00
N HIS A 45 6.73 -7.34 -7.15
CA HIS A 45 5.38 -7.45 -7.71
C HIS A 45 4.42 -8.26 -6.82
N THR A 46 4.98 -9.04 -5.88
CA THR A 46 4.22 -9.80 -4.89
C THR A 46 3.91 -9.00 -3.62
N THR A 47 4.38 -7.75 -3.52
CA THR A 47 4.11 -6.89 -2.37
C THR A 47 2.59 -6.63 -2.28
N PRO A 48 1.93 -6.95 -1.16
CA PRO A 48 0.50 -6.74 -1.03
C PRO A 48 0.18 -5.24 -1.03
N VAL A 49 -0.85 -4.86 -1.78
CA VAL A 49 -1.34 -3.48 -1.87
C VAL A 49 -2.80 -3.44 -1.44
N LEU A 50 -3.16 -2.45 -0.61
CA LEU A 50 -4.55 -2.19 -0.25
C LEU A 50 -5.29 -1.62 -1.46
N ILE A 51 -6.23 -2.40 -2.02
CA ILE A 51 -7.05 -1.97 -3.16
C ILE A 51 -8.39 -1.34 -2.73
N GLY A 52 -8.87 -1.64 -1.52
CA GLY A 52 -10.12 -1.13 -1.00
C GLY A 52 -10.50 -1.76 0.34
N THR A 53 -11.61 -1.29 0.91
CA THR A 53 -12.14 -1.74 2.19
C THR A 53 -13.64 -1.99 2.10
N ALA A 54 -14.13 -3.01 2.81
CA ALA A 54 -15.55 -3.30 2.95
C ALA A 54 -15.92 -3.20 4.45
N HIS A 55 -17.01 -2.51 4.76
CA HIS A 55 -17.44 -2.26 6.14
C HIS A 55 -18.61 -3.17 6.52
N ILE A 56 -18.46 -3.95 7.60
CA ILE A 56 -19.50 -4.86 8.09
C ILE A 56 -20.21 -4.21 9.28
N TYR A 57 -21.52 -4.04 9.19
CA TYR A 57 -22.33 -3.57 10.32
C TYR A 57 -22.70 -4.75 11.23
N LEU A 58 -22.10 -4.80 12.43
CA LEU A 58 -22.26 -5.92 13.37
C LEU A 58 -23.65 -6.04 14.00
N MET A 59 -24.51 -5.01 13.91
CA MET A 59 -25.87 -5.08 14.47
C MET A 59 -26.73 -6.17 13.83
N SER A 60 -26.53 -6.47 12.54
CA SER A 60 -27.25 -7.57 11.87
C SER A 60 -26.84 -8.94 12.41
N ILE A 61 -25.55 -9.13 12.70
CA ILE A 61 -24.98 -10.39 13.24
C ILE A 61 -25.34 -10.58 14.71
N ALA A 62 -25.50 -9.50 15.47
CA ALA A 62 -25.90 -9.56 16.89
C ALA A 62 -27.26 -10.24 17.11
N HIS A 63 -28.12 -10.26 16.09
CA HIS A 63 -29.42 -10.95 16.11
C HIS A 63 -29.36 -12.40 15.61
N LEU A 64 -28.16 -12.97 15.39
CA LEU A 64 -27.94 -14.33 14.84
C LEU A 64 -28.65 -14.58 13.49
N VAL A 65 -28.95 -13.49 12.76
CA VAL A 65 -29.50 -13.58 11.41
C VAL A 65 -28.34 -13.88 10.45
N SER A 66 -28.52 -14.86 9.55
CA SER A 66 -27.58 -15.11 8.47
C SER A 66 -27.47 -13.86 7.59
N VAL A 67 -26.30 -13.25 7.56
CA VAL A 67 -26.02 -12.09 6.70
C VAL A 67 -25.62 -12.62 5.33
N ASP A 68 -26.54 -12.53 4.37
CA ASP A 68 -26.33 -12.87 2.95
C ASP A 68 -26.27 -11.56 2.13
N GLU A 69 -25.46 -10.61 2.60
CA GLU A 69 -25.35 -9.26 2.03
C GLU A 69 -24.07 -9.11 1.21
N SER A 70 -24.23 -8.75 -0.07
CA SER A 70 -23.12 -8.33 -0.93
C SER A 70 -22.54 -7.02 -0.39
N MET A 71 -21.26 -7.03 -0.05
CA MET A 71 -20.60 -5.89 0.55
C MET A 71 -19.84 -5.06 -0.48
N ILE A 72 -20.08 -3.76 -0.52
CA ILE A 72 -19.39 -2.87 -1.46
C ILE A 72 -17.94 -2.65 -0.99
N ILE A 73 -16.99 -2.89 -1.89
CA ILE A 73 -15.59 -2.56 -1.70
C ILE A 73 -15.40 -1.10 -2.14
N MET A 74 -15.00 -0.25 -1.21
CA MET A 74 -14.70 1.15 -1.45
C MET A 74 -13.19 1.38 -1.58
N ASP A 75 -12.76 2.16 -2.57
CA ASP A 75 -11.39 2.66 -2.67
C ASP A 75 -11.11 3.74 -1.62
N PHE A 76 -9.84 4.16 -1.53
CA PHE A 76 -9.40 5.23 -0.63
C PHE A 76 -9.97 6.63 -0.95
N LYS A 77 -10.60 6.81 -2.12
CA LYS A 77 -11.29 8.04 -2.52
C LYS A 77 -12.80 7.96 -2.24
N GLY A 78 -13.29 6.83 -1.73
CA GLY A 78 -14.70 6.57 -1.49
C GLY A 78 -15.49 6.14 -2.72
N ASN A 79 -14.83 5.77 -3.82
CA ASN A 79 -15.51 5.21 -4.98
C ASN A 79 -15.76 3.72 -4.80
N GLU A 80 -16.88 3.24 -5.32
CA GLU A 80 -17.18 1.81 -5.40
C GLU A 80 -16.28 1.13 -6.44
N THR A 81 -15.63 0.04 -6.05
CA THR A 81 -14.68 -0.69 -6.91
C THR A 81 -15.04 -2.15 -7.11
N GLY A 82 -16.01 -2.66 -6.37
CA GLY A 82 -16.45 -4.04 -6.50
C GLY A 82 -17.36 -4.46 -5.35
N ASN A 83 -17.66 -5.76 -5.33
CA ASN A 83 -18.47 -6.39 -4.32
C ASN A 83 -17.73 -7.60 -3.74
N LEU A 84 -17.81 -7.77 -2.42
CA LEU A 84 -17.35 -8.95 -1.70
C LEU A 84 -18.59 -9.81 -1.41
N GLN A 85 -18.53 -11.08 -1.80
CA GLN A 85 -19.54 -12.12 -1.60
C GLN A 85 -19.02 -13.18 -0.64
#